data_AF-G3HJC6-F1
#
_entry.id   AF-G3HJC6-F1
#
_cell.length_a   1.000
_cell.length_b   1.000
_cell.length_c   1.000
_cell.angle_alpha   90.00
_cell.angle_beta   90.00
_cell.angle_gamma   90.00
#
_symmetry.space_group_name_H-M   'P 1'
#
loop_
_entity.id
_entity.type
_entity.pdbx_description
1 polymer ?
#
loop_
_entity_poly.entity_id
_entity_poly.type
_entity_poly.pdbx_seq_one_letter_code
_entity_poly.pdbx_strand_id
1 'polypeptide(L)'
;MDRLEEEKEEEEGEEKEEEKEEEEEEEEEEEEEKKKKKKQQQQQQQQQGQEGSSSQRNPIHSPKDSGLLGICQTEHQASSRDQAGGQLGGADSRWDLGPAHIISFSTEVYFFLHYGRHLVERQFRWLENDLQKANKNRAARPWIITMGHRPMYCSNADLDDCTRHESRVRKGLKGKLFGLEDLFHKYGVDLEFWAHEHSYERLWPIYNYQVFNGSLEKPYTNPRGPVHIITGSAGCEELLTPFVVKPRPWSAMRVKEYGYTRMHILNGTHIHLQQVSDDQMCRLLAGALFLALPEAQLRCSPPPSRPNSSSTTPSTCARALHKDPEAICQ
;
A
#
# COMPACT_ATOMS: atom_id res chain seq x y z
N MET A 1 37.17 -21.84 -27.37
CA MET A 1 36.56 -20.73 -26.62
C MET A 1 35.49 -20.08 -27.48
N ASP A 2 35.73 -19.96 -28.77
CA ASP A 2 34.86 -19.33 -29.78
C ASP A 2 33.39 -19.80 -29.77
N ARG A 3 33.14 -21.11 -29.62
CA ARG A 3 31.76 -21.65 -29.65
C ARG A 3 30.90 -21.24 -28.45
N LEU A 4 31.52 -20.97 -27.30
CA LEU A 4 30.81 -20.51 -26.09
C LEU A 4 30.61 -18.99 -26.08
N GLU A 5 31.35 -18.25 -26.92
CA GLU A 5 31.16 -16.82 -27.12
C GLU A 5 30.06 -16.58 -28.16
N GLU A 6 29.99 -17.37 -29.24
CA GLU A 6 28.88 -17.32 -30.22
C GLU A 6 27.53 -17.66 -29.58
N GLU A 7 27.45 -18.72 -28.75
CA GLU A 7 26.19 -19.08 -28.05
C GLU A 7 25.73 -18.00 -27.07
N LYS A 8 26.66 -17.23 -26.48
CA LYS A 8 26.33 -16.09 -25.62
C LYS A 8 25.85 -14.87 -26.40
N GLU A 9 26.43 -14.62 -27.57
CA GLU A 9 26.00 -13.52 -28.43
C GLU A 9 24.63 -13.78 -29.06
N GLU A 10 24.29 -15.04 -29.36
CA GLU A 10 22.94 -15.43 -29.77
C GLU A 10 21.91 -15.27 -28.62
N GLU A 11 22.20 -15.75 -27.40
CA GLU A 11 21.31 -15.53 -26.24
C GLU A 11 21.12 -14.03 -25.93
N GLU A 12 22.18 -13.22 -25.98
CA GLU A 12 22.07 -11.76 -25.81
C GLU A 12 21.34 -11.07 -26.96
N GLY A 13 21.30 -11.67 -28.14
CA GLY A 13 20.56 -11.19 -29.30
C GLY A 13 19.06 -11.45 -29.16
N GLU A 14 18.69 -12.68 -28.78
CA GLU A 14 17.30 -13.08 -28.51
C GLU A 14 16.70 -12.30 -27.34
N GLU A 15 17.43 -12.09 -26.24
CA GLU A 15 16.95 -11.26 -25.12
C GLU A 15 16.67 -9.81 -25.57
N LYS A 16 17.47 -9.25 -26.48
CA LYS A 16 17.29 -7.87 -26.98
C LYS A 16 16.13 -7.75 -27.97
N GLU A 17 15.80 -8.80 -28.72
CA GLU A 17 14.62 -8.81 -29.58
C GLU A 17 13.34 -8.98 -28.75
N GLU A 18 13.32 -9.89 -27.77
CA GLU A 18 12.21 -9.98 -26.81
C GLU A 18 11.98 -8.65 -26.07
N GLU A 19 13.04 -7.96 -25.65
CA GLU A 19 12.91 -6.65 -24.98
C GLU A 19 12.29 -5.57 -25.88
N LYS A 20 12.56 -5.59 -27.18
CA LYS A 20 11.97 -4.62 -28.12
C LYS A 20 10.51 -4.88 -28.40
N GLU A 21 10.13 -6.15 -28.57
CA GLU A 21 8.72 -6.51 -28.74
C GLU A 21 7.92 -6.21 -27.47
N GLU A 22 8.49 -6.46 -26.27
CA GLU A 22 7.90 -6.04 -24.99
C GLU A 22 7.76 -4.50 -24.90
N GLU A 23 8.75 -3.71 -25.33
CA GLU A 23 8.67 -2.23 -25.35
C GLU A 23 7.57 -1.71 -26.29
N GLU A 24 7.41 -2.29 -27.48
CA GLU A 24 6.36 -1.89 -28.43
C GLU A 24 4.95 -2.21 -27.91
N GLU A 25 4.74 -3.39 -27.32
CA GLU A 25 3.46 -3.74 -26.70
C GLU A 25 3.12 -2.83 -25.50
N GLU A 26 4.12 -2.44 -24.71
CA GLU A 26 3.94 -1.55 -23.55
C GLU A 26 3.62 -0.10 -23.95
N GLU A 27 4.26 0.44 -25.00
CA GLU A 27 3.91 1.76 -25.53
C GLU A 27 2.47 1.80 -26.06
N GLU A 28 2.02 0.73 -26.71
CA GLU A 28 0.64 0.59 -27.14
C GLU A 28 -0.34 0.52 -25.96
N GLU A 29 -0.04 -0.25 -24.90
CA GLU A 29 -0.86 -0.29 -23.68
C GLU A 29 -0.95 1.09 -22.99
N GLU A 30 0.15 1.84 -22.86
CA GLU A 30 0.16 3.17 -22.22
C GLU A 30 -0.65 4.20 -23.04
N GLU A 31 -0.52 4.16 -24.38
CA GLU A 31 -1.29 5.03 -25.25
C GLU A 31 -2.79 4.69 -25.19
N GLU A 32 -3.14 3.41 -25.08
CA GLU A 32 -4.51 2.96 -24.91
C GLU A 32 -5.08 3.39 -23.54
N GLU A 33 -4.29 3.32 -22.46
CA GLU A 33 -4.67 3.80 -21.12
C GLU A 33 -4.96 5.31 -21.15
N LYS A 34 -4.08 6.12 -21.75
CA LYS A 34 -4.28 7.57 -21.94
C LYS A 34 -5.55 7.86 -22.73
N LYS A 35 -5.82 7.10 -23.79
CA LYS A 35 -7.06 7.22 -24.60
C LYS A 35 -8.30 6.84 -23.79
N LYS A 36 -8.24 5.78 -22.97
CA LYS A 36 -9.32 5.34 -22.07
C LYS A 36 -9.63 6.39 -21.01
N LYS A 37 -8.63 6.94 -20.32
CA LYS A 37 -8.79 8.02 -19.32
C LYS A 37 -9.44 9.26 -19.92
N LYS A 38 -8.99 9.70 -21.11
CA LYS A 38 -9.60 10.84 -21.82
C LYS A 38 -11.06 10.58 -22.21
N LYS A 39 -11.39 9.37 -22.65
CA LYS A 39 -12.77 8.98 -22.98
C LYS A 39 -13.66 8.90 -21.74
N GLN A 40 -13.13 8.40 -20.63
CA GLN A 40 -13.84 8.35 -19.35
C GLN A 40 -14.12 9.76 -18.83
N GLN A 41 -13.14 10.66 -18.91
CA GLN A 41 -13.31 12.07 -18.55
C GLN A 41 -14.43 12.73 -19.38
N GLN A 42 -14.47 12.48 -20.70
CA GLN A 42 -15.56 12.97 -21.56
C GLN A 42 -16.92 12.39 -21.20
N GLN A 43 -17.00 11.09 -20.85
CA GLN A 43 -18.26 10.46 -20.43
C GLN A 43 -18.76 10.99 -19.09
N GLN A 44 -17.86 11.25 -18.14
CA GLN A 44 -18.21 11.85 -16.85
C GLN A 44 -18.70 13.29 -17.01
N GLN A 45 -18.06 14.10 -17.88
CA GLN A 45 -18.53 15.45 -18.21
C GLN A 45 -19.93 15.42 -18.87
N GLN A 46 -20.23 14.43 -19.71
CA GLN A 46 -21.55 14.28 -20.34
C GLN A 46 -22.64 13.87 -19.34
N GLN A 47 -22.34 13.02 -18.36
CA GLN A 47 -23.29 12.64 -17.31
C GLN A 47 -23.65 13.83 -16.41
N GLN A 48 -22.66 14.68 -16.07
CA GLN A 48 -22.91 15.93 -15.33
C GLN A 48 -23.72 16.95 -16.15
N GLY A 49 -23.54 17.00 -17.47
CA GLY A 49 -24.33 17.83 -18.38
C GLY A 49 -25.82 17.43 -18.46
N GLN A 50 -26.14 16.15 -18.22
CA GLN A 50 -27.52 15.65 -18.21
C GLN A 50 -28.23 15.92 -16.88
N GLU A 51 -27.54 15.78 -15.75
CA GLU A 51 -28.07 16.14 -14.42
C GLU A 51 -28.23 17.67 -14.24
N GLY A 52 -27.47 18.48 -14.99
CA GLY A 52 -27.58 19.94 -15.01
C GLY A 52 -28.81 20.50 -15.76
N SER A 53 -29.56 19.68 -16.50
CA SER A 53 -30.70 20.15 -17.32
C SER A 53 -32.06 20.14 -16.63
N SER A 54 -32.18 19.58 -15.42
CA SER A 54 -33.46 19.48 -14.68
C SER A 54 -33.60 20.44 -13.49
N SER A 55 -32.74 21.46 -13.36
CA SER A 55 -32.89 22.48 -12.31
C SER A 55 -32.84 23.89 -12.90
N GLN A 56 -34.02 24.45 -13.18
CA GLN A 56 -34.17 25.90 -13.37
C GLN A 56 -33.71 26.61 -12.09
N ARG A 57 -32.53 27.24 -12.12
CA ARG A 57 -32.10 28.17 -11.07
C ARG A 57 -32.51 29.60 -11.44
N ASN A 58 -33.46 30.15 -10.67
CA ASN A 58 -33.73 31.58 -10.61
C ASN A 58 -32.47 32.35 -10.14
N PRO A 59 -32.26 33.59 -10.61
CA PRO A 59 -31.12 34.40 -10.17
C PRO A 59 -31.36 34.91 -8.75
N ILE A 60 -30.57 34.43 -7.79
CA ILE A 60 -30.60 34.93 -6.41
C ILE A 60 -29.58 36.07 -6.29
N HIS A 61 -30.11 37.24 -5.93
CA HIS A 61 -29.39 38.43 -5.52
C HIS A 61 -28.31 38.15 -4.49
N SER A 62 -27.18 38.86 -4.63
CA SER A 62 -26.12 38.95 -3.63
C SER A 62 -26.62 39.58 -2.34
N PRO A 63 -26.38 38.96 -1.17
CA PRO A 63 -26.19 39.70 0.06
C PRO A 63 -24.69 39.72 0.38
N LYS A 64 -24.18 40.95 0.54
CA LYS A 64 -22.95 41.20 1.26
C LYS A 64 -23.23 40.82 2.71
N ASP A 65 -22.65 39.72 3.19
CA ASP A 65 -22.31 39.55 4.61
C ASP A 65 -21.26 38.46 4.76
N SER A 66 -20.20 38.82 5.44
CA SER A 66 -19.05 38.01 5.83
C SER A 66 -19.47 36.86 6.73
N GLY A 67 -19.45 35.63 6.20
CA GLY A 67 -19.55 34.39 6.95
C GLY A 67 -18.55 33.39 6.38
N LEU A 68 -17.66 32.87 7.23
CA LEU A 68 -16.60 31.92 6.88
C LEU A 68 -17.15 30.77 6.02
N LEU A 69 -16.75 30.71 4.74
CA LEU A 69 -16.63 29.43 4.04
C LEU A 69 -15.54 28.67 4.79
N GLY A 70 -15.93 27.63 5.51
CA GLY A 70 -15.00 26.75 6.22
C GLY A 70 -14.16 25.96 5.22
N ILE A 71 -13.07 26.56 4.75
CA ILE A 71 -11.98 25.83 4.12
C ILE A 71 -11.43 24.90 5.21
N CYS A 72 -11.39 23.60 4.98
CA CYS A 72 -10.69 22.66 5.85
C CYS A 72 -9.18 22.95 5.77
N GLN A 73 -8.71 23.95 6.52
CA GLN A 73 -7.29 24.24 6.65
C GLN A 73 -6.64 23.08 7.40
N THR A 74 -5.79 22.32 6.70
CA THR A 74 -4.86 21.39 7.31
C THR A 74 -3.62 22.17 7.76
N GLU A 75 -3.49 22.43 9.06
CA GLU A 75 -2.16 22.67 9.61
C GLU A 75 -1.37 21.35 9.52
N HIS A 76 -0.45 21.26 8.57
CA HIS A 76 0.54 20.19 8.55
C HIS A 76 1.53 20.39 9.70
N GLN A 77 1.11 20.14 10.94
CA GLN A 77 2.03 20.01 12.07
C GLN A 77 2.56 18.58 12.14
N ALA A 78 3.65 18.33 11.41
CA ALA A 78 4.59 17.30 11.84
C ALA A 78 5.34 17.84 13.07
N SER A 79 4.76 17.70 14.26
CA SER A 79 5.49 17.96 15.51
C SER A 79 6.37 16.75 15.82
N SER A 80 7.54 16.68 15.16
CA SER A 80 8.60 15.75 15.54
C SER A 80 9.59 16.48 16.43
N ARG A 81 9.55 16.22 17.73
CA ARG A 81 10.63 16.59 18.66
C ARG A 81 11.76 15.56 18.70
N ASP A 82 11.74 14.57 17.81
CA ASP A 82 12.79 13.57 17.64
C ASP A 82 13.36 13.64 16.22
N GLN A 83 14.69 13.60 16.13
CA GLN A 83 15.48 13.75 14.92
C GLN A 83 15.08 12.71 13.86
N ALA A 84 14.47 13.16 12.76
CA ALA A 84 14.27 12.35 11.56
C ALA A 84 15.61 12.16 10.83
N GLY A 85 16.30 11.05 11.11
CA GLY A 85 17.47 10.61 10.38
C GLY A 85 17.08 9.93 9.07
N GLY A 86 16.68 10.70 8.06
CA GLY A 86 16.40 10.19 6.71
C GLY A 86 17.69 9.93 5.92
N GLN A 87 17.86 8.73 5.37
CA GLN A 87 18.94 8.43 4.43
C GLN A 87 18.37 8.54 3.01
N LEU A 88 18.69 9.64 2.32
CA LEU A 88 18.19 9.98 0.98
C LEU A 88 18.89 9.16 -0.12
N GLY A 89 18.10 8.65 -1.05
CA GLY A 89 18.56 8.10 -2.33
C GLY A 89 17.39 7.86 -3.30
N GLY A 90 17.08 8.82 -4.16
CA GLY A 90 16.01 8.69 -5.18
C GLY A 90 14.57 8.90 -4.67
N ALA A 91 13.59 8.43 -5.43
CA ALA A 91 12.15 8.44 -5.09
C ALA A 91 11.80 7.56 -3.87
N ASP A 92 12.75 6.73 -3.44
CA ASP A 92 12.63 5.84 -2.29
C ASP A 92 13.15 6.52 -1.02
N SER A 93 12.40 6.45 0.06
CA SER A 93 12.79 7.04 1.34
C SER A 93 12.22 6.23 2.50
N ARG A 94 12.92 6.25 3.64
CA ARG A 94 12.39 5.73 4.90
C ARG A 94 12.68 6.66 6.05
N TRP A 95 11.79 6.65 7.03
CA TRP A 95 11.92 7.42 8.25
C TRP A 95 11.16 6.76 9.39
N ASP A 96 11.46 7.23 10.58
CA ASP A 96 11.01 6.70 11.83
C ASP A 96 10.14 7.76 12.52
N LEU A 97 8.93 7.39 12.95
CA LEU A 97 8.01 8.30 13.65
C LEU A 97 7.38 7.60 14.85
N GLY A 98 7.80 7.96 16.06
CA GLY A 98 7.28 7.33 17.28
C GLY A 98 7.49 5.81 17.26
N PRO A 99 6.44 4.98 17.38
CA PRO A 99 6.54 3.52 17.31
C PRO A 99 6.47 2.96 15.87
N ALA A 100 6.52 3.81 14.84
CA ALA A 100 6.44 3.38 13.44
C ALA A 100 7.76 3.55 12.69
N HIS A 101 7.96 2.63 11.75
CA HIS A 101 8.93 2.68 10.68
C HIS A 101 8.15 2.80 9.37
N ILE A 102 8.41 3.87 8.61
CA ILE A 102 7.63 4.24 7.43
C ILE A 102 8.55 4.22 6.21
N ILE A 103 8.11 3.56 5.15
CA ILE A 103 8.84 3.40 3.90
C ILE A 103 7.97 3.94 2.76
N SER A 104 8.49 4.88 1.98
CA SER A 104 7.92 5.31 0.70
C SER A 104 8.78 4.78 -0.43
N PHE A 105 8.16 4.27 -1.48
CA PHE A 105 8.85 3.71 -2.63
C PHE A 105 8.13 4.02 -3.94
N SER A 106 8.85 3.94 -5.07
CA SER A 106 8.25 4.19 -6.38
C SER A 106 7.60 2.94 -6.95
N THR A 107 6.31 2.99 -7.28
CA THR A 107 5.66 1.92 -8.07
C THR A 107 5.93 2.05 -9.56
N GLU A 108 6.32 3.24 -10.02
CA GLU A 108 6.49 3.54 -11.44
C GLU A 108 7.66 2.78 -12.07
N VAL A 109 8.63 2.30 -11.27
CA VAL A 109 9.72 1.45 -11.78
C VAL A 109 9.20 0.14 -12.42
N TYR A 110 8.00 -0.31 -12.07
CA TYR A 110 7.34 -1.48 -12.66
C TYR A 110 6.61 -1.19 -13.97
N PHE A 111 6.43 0.08 -14.33
CA PHE A 111 5.63 0.53 -15.48
C PHE A 111 6.46 1.24 -16.55
N PHE A 112 7.66 1.71 -16.21
CA PHE A 112 8.56 2.39 -17.14
C PHE A 112 9.89 1.63 -17.25
N LEU A 113 9.82 0.40 -17.78
CA LEU A 113 10.96 -0.52 -17.87
C LEU A 113 12.02 -0.08 -18.88
N HIS A 114 11.66 0.77 -19.84
CA HIS A 114 12.56 1.37 -20.82
C HIS A 114 13.64 2.27 -20.17
N TYR A 115 13.40 2.78 -18.95
CA TYR A 115 14.45 3.44 -18.15
C TYR A 115 15.42 2.45 -17.48
N GLY A 116 15.15 1.16 -17.60
CA GLY A 116 16.02 0.04 -17.24
C GLY A 116 15.46 -0.83 -16.12
N ARG A 117 15.28 -2.14 -16.42
CA ARG A 117 14.82 -3.20 -15.50
C ARG A 117 15.63 -3.29 -14.19
N HIS A 118 16.91 -2.91 -14.24
CA HIS A 118 17.80 -2.84 -13.08
C HIS A 118 17.29 -1.88 -11.97
N LEU A 119 16.40 -0.93 -12.28
CA LEU A 119 15.75 -0.08 -11.29
C LEU A 119 14.82 -0.89 -10.36
N VAL A 120 14.02 -1.79 -10.93
CA VAL A 120 13.12 -2.68 -10.18
C VAL A 120 13.92 -3.55 -9.22
N GLU A 121 14.99 -4.19 -9.71
CA GLU A 121 15.85 -5.05 -8.91
C GLU A 121 16.54 -4.27 -7.77
N ARG A 122 17.07 -3.07 -8.06
CA ARG A 122 17.73 -2.23 -7.05
C ARG A 122 16.76 -1.82 -5.95
N GLN A 123 15.57 -1.35 -6.32
CA GLN A 123 14.54 -0.96 -5.35
C GLN A 123 14.08 -2.16 -4.52
N PHE A 124 13.83 -3.32 -5.15
CA PHE A 124 13.43 -4.54 -4.46
C PHE A 124 14.46 -4.96 -3.41
N ARG A 125 15.75 -5.00 -3.78
CA ARG A 125 16.84 -5.35 -2.85
C ARG A 125 16.99 -4.34 -1.72
N TRP A 126 16.81 -3.06 -2.02
CA TRP A 126 16.84 -2.00 -1.02
C TRP A 126 15.67 -2.15 -0.02
N LEU A 127 14.45 -2.38 -0.53
CA LEU A 127 13.25 -2.66 0.27
C LEU A 127 13.45 -3.88 1.15
N GLU A 128 13.93 -5.00 0.60
CA GLU A 128 14.15 -6.23 1.36
C GLU A 128 15.14 -6.00 2.51
N ASN A 129 16.25 -5.30 2.27
CA ASN A 129 17.23 -5.00 3.32
C ASN A 129 16.67 -4.08 4.41
N ASP A 130 15.86 -3.09 4.05
CA ASP A 130 15.26 -2.16 5.00
C ASP A 130 14.18 -2.85 5.85
N LEU A 131 13.28 -3.60 5.20
CA LEU A 131 12.26 -4.42 5.84
C LEU A 131 12.85 -5.48 6.78
N GLN A 132 13.97 -6.10 6.42
CA GLN A 132 14.71 -7.00 7.33
C GLN A 132 15.16 -6.29 8.62
N LYS A 133 15.64 -5.05 8.52
CA LYS A 133 16.07 -4.27 9.69
C LYS A 133 14.88 -3.81 10.52
N ALA A 134 13.83 -3.32 9.87
CA ALA A 134 12.59 -2.89 10.50
C ALA A 134 11.93 -4.05 11.27
N ASN A 135 11.82 -5.22 10.64
CA ASN A 135 11.26 -6.42 11.28
C ASN A 135 12.07 -6.83 12.53
N LYS A 136 13.40 -6.83 12.45
CA LYS A 136 14.27 -7.08 13.62
C LYS A 136 14.13 -6.05 14.74
N ASN A 137 13.66 -4.84 14.43
CA ASN A 137 13.50 -3.73 15.36
C ASN A 137 12.05 -3.54 15.84
N ARG A 138 11.15 -4.51 15.60
CA ARG A 138 9.74 -4.41 16.00
C ARG A 138 9.50 -4.19 17.49
N ALA A 139 10.43 -4.60 18.35
CA ALA A 139 10.36 -4.34 19.78
C ALA A 139 10.35 -2.83 20.12
N ALA A 140 11.07 -2.02 19.34
CA ALA A 140 11.07 -0.56 19.48
C ALA A 140 10.04 0.11 18.57
N ARG A 141 9.84 -0.45 17.36
CA ARG A 141 8.98 0.10 16.31
C ARG A 141 8.07 -0.98 15.74
N PRO A 142 6.99 -1.34 16.45
CA PRO A 142 6.15 -2.48 16.06
C PRO A 142 5.42 -2.27 14.72
N TRP A 143 5.18 -1.03 14.32
CA TRP A 143 4.46 -0.70 13.10
C TRP A 143 5.42 -0.53 11.92
N ILE A 144 5.28 -1.36 10.90
CA ILE A 144 5.92 -1.18 9.59
C ILE A 144 4.84 -0.76 8.61
N ILE A 145 5.00 0.44 8.05
CA ILE A 145 4.03 1.07 7.15
C ILE A 145 4.72 1.36 5.82
N THR A 146 4.08 0.98 4.72
CA THR A 146 4.59 1.27 3.37
C THR A 146 3.66 2.21 2.62
N MET A 147 4.23 2.98 1.70
CA MET A 147 3.51 3.92 0.85
C MET A 147 4.01 3.79 -0.60
N GLY A 148 3.10 3.47 -1.52
CA GLY A 148 3.35 3.43 -2.96
C GLY A 148 2.27 4.19 -3.71
N HIS A 149 2.50 4.54 -4.99
CA HIS A 149 1.49 5.25 -5.78
C HIS A 149 0.43 4.29 -6.33
N ARG A 150 0.82 3.36 -7.20
CA ARG A 150 -0.09 2.38 -7.85
C ARG A 150 -0.38 1.18 -6.92
N PRO A 151 -1.66 0.84 -6.66
CA PRO A 151 -2.01 -0.23 -5.74
C PRO A 151 -1.78 -1.64 -6.31
N MET A 152 -1.59 -2.63 -5.44
CA MET A 152 -1.61 -4.05 -5.82
C MET A 152 -3.02 -4.61 -6.04
N TYR A 153 -4.02 -3.97 -5.43
CA TYR A 153 -5.40 -4.42 -5.38
C TYR A 153 -6.33 -3.21 -5.49
N CYS A 154 -7.31 -3.26 -6.39
CA CYS A 154 -8.38 -2.27 -6.45
C CYS A 154 -9.67 -2.87 -7.01
N SER A 155 -10.83 -2.35 -6.60
CA SER A 155 -12.13 -2.75 -7.16
C SER A 155 -12.79 -1.65 -8.00
N ASN A 156 -11.94 -0.81 -8.59
CA ASN A 156 -12.29 0.25 -9.50
C ASN A 156 -12.69 -0.32 -10.88
N ALA A 157 -13.48 0.44 -11.64
CA ALA A 157 -14.08 0.01 -12.91
C ALA A 157 -13.46 0.75 -14.10
N ASP A 158 -12.14 0.72 -14.20
CA ASP A 158 -11.32 1.41 -15.21
C ASP A 158 -10.29 0.51 -15.91
N LEU A 159 -10.17 -0.75 -15.48
CA LEU A 159 -9.26 -1.76 -16.05
C LEU A 159 -7.77 -1.47 -15.80
N ASP A 160 -7.44 -0.69 -14.77
CA ASP A 160 -6.05 -0.44 -14.38
C ASP A 160 -5.35 -1.73 -13.91
N ASP A 161 -4.01 -1.73 -13.83
CA ASP A 161 -3.20 -2.90 -13.47
C ASP A 161 -3.65 -3.56 -12.16
N CYS A 162 -4.06 -2.77 -11.16
CA CYS A 162 -4.55 -3.26 -9.87
C CYS A 162 -5.86 -4.06 -9.95
N THR A 163 -6.57 -4.00 -11.08
CA THR A 163 -7.76 -4.81 -11.37
C THR A 163 -7.40 -6.20 -11.94
N ARG A 164 -6.16 -6.38 -12.42
CA ARG A 164 -5.62 -7.63 -12.97
C ARG A 164 -5.19 -8.55 -11.83
N HIS A 165 -5.43 -9.86 -11.98
CA HIS A 165 -4.98 -10.84 -10.98
C HIS A 165 -3.44 -10.84 -10.86
N GLU A 166 -2.74 -10.70 -11.96
CA GLU A 166 -1.27 -10.66 -12.02
C GLU A 166 -0.73 -9.23 -12.13
N SER A 167 -1.26 -8.30 -11.31
CA SER A 167 -0.75 -6.91 -11.23
C SER A 167 0.78 -6.87 -11.15
N ARG A 168 1.40 -5.97 -11.92
CA ARG A 168 2.87 -5.77 -11.96
C ARG A 168 3.44 -5.46 -10.58
N VAL A 169 2.75 -4.64 -9.79
CA VAL A 169 3.18 -4.31 -8.41
C VAL A 169 3.11 -5.54 -7.51
N ARG A 170 2.05 -6.35 -7.65
CA ARG A 170 1.80 -7.52 -6.80
C ARG A 170 2.77 -8.66 -7.10
N LYS A 171 2.88 -9.02 -8.38
CA LYS A 171 3.57 -10.23 -8.85
C LYS A 171 4.91 -9.96 -9.51
N GLY A 172 5.21 -8.71 -9.81
CA GLY A 172 6.48 -8.31 -10.39
C GLY A 172 6.57 -8.64 -11.88
N LEU A 173 7.78 -8.55 -12.41
CA LEU A 173 8.06 -8.78 -13.83
C LEU A 173 7.88 -10.25 -14.19
N LYS A 174 7.31 -10.52 -15.38
CA LYS A 174 6.99 -11.87 -15.86
C LYS A 174 6.17 -12.70 -14.83
N GLY A 175 5.38 -12.02 -13.98
CA GLY A 175 4.50 -12.62 -12.97
C GLY A 175 5.17 -13.27 -11.76
N LYS A 176 6.48 -13.10 -11.58
CA LYS A 176 7.20 -13.72 -10.43
C LYS A 176 8.46 -13.00 -9.96
N LEU A 177 9.06 -12.13 -10.78
CA LEU A 177 10.33 -11.50 -10.46
C LEU A 177 10.10 -10.17 -9.76
N PHE A 178 10.64 -10.02 -8.55
CA PHE A 178 10.57 -8.78 -7.78
C PHE A 178 9.14 -8.34 -7.40
N GLY A 179 8.21 -9.28 -7.21
CA GLY A 179 6.84 -8.97 -6.74
C GLY A 179 6.83 -8.50 -5.29
N LEU A 180 6.12 -7.40 -5.01
CA LEU A 180 6.16 -6.75 -3.69
C LEU A 180 5.25 -7.42 -2.65
N GLU A 181 4.21 -8.14 -3.08
CA GLU A 181 3.27 -8.78 -2.16
C GLU A 181 3.95 -9.78 -1.23
N ASP A 182 4.71 -10.72 -1.80
CA ASP A 182 5.40 -11.76 -1.04
C ASP A 182 6.46 -11.14 -0.13
N LEU A 183 7.11 -10.06 -0.60
CA LEU A 183 8.11 -9.33 0.18
C LEU A 183 7.48 -8.67 1.42
N PHE A 184 6.39 -7.92 1.23
CA PHE A 184 5.70 -7.22 2.31
C PHE A 184 5.07 -8.20 3.31
N HIS A 185 4.46 -9.29 2.81
CA HIS A 185 3.94 -10.35 3.67
C HIS A 185 5.05 -11.02 4.49
N LYS A 186 6.19 -11.40 3.86
CA LYS A 186 7.35 -12.04 4.52
C LYS A 186 7.93 -11.21 5.67
N TYR A 187 7.97 -9.89 5.53
CA TYR A 187 8.48 -9.00 6.58
C TYR A 187 7.39 -8.40 7.47
N GLY A 188 6.14 -8.84 7.28
CA GLY A 188 4.99 -8.58 8.12
C GLY A 188 4.46 -7.15 8.02
N VAL A 189 4.62 -6.44 6.92
CA VAL A 189 4.12 -5.07 6.76
C VAL A 189 2.67 -4.98 7.25
N ASP A 190 2.40 -4.01 8.14
CA ASP A 190 1.12 -3.97 8.85
C ASP A 190 0.07 -3.19 8.05
N LEU A 191 0.50 -2.10 7.41
CA LEU A 191 -0.37 -1.17 6.70
C LEU A 191 0.32 -0.64 5.44
N GLU A 192 -0.40 -0.67 4.33
CA GLU A 192 0.08 -0.26 3.02
C GLU A 192 -0.84 0.81 2.45
N PHE A 193 -0.29 2.01 2.24
CA PHE A 193 -1.01 3.11 1.61
C PHE A 193 -0.73 3.18 0.13
N TRP A 194 -1.80 3.42 -0.62
CA TRP A 194 -1.81 3.55 -2.06
C TRP A 194 -2.57 4.80 -2.49
N ALA A 195 -2.28 5.24 -3.71
CA ALA A 195 -3.00 6.29 -4.40
C ALA A 195 -3.40 5.77 -5.79
N HIS A 196 -3.14 6.56 -6.83
CA HIS A 196 -3.45 6.30 -8.24
C HIS A 196 -4.94 6.24 -8.56
N GLU A 197 -5.66 5.34 -7.90
CA GLU A 197 -7.11 5.24 -7.96
C GLU A 197 -7.74 6.44 -7.27
N HIS A 198 -8.51 7.25 -8.01
CA HIS A 198 -9.17 8.46 -7.50
C HIS A 198 -10.42 8.11 -6.68
N SER A 199 -10.22 7.33 -5.63
CA SER A 199 -11.23 6.84 -4.71
C SER A 199 -10.62 6.53 -3.35
N TYR A 200 -11.47 6.25 -2.37
CA TYR A 200 -11.04 5.61 -1.12
C TYR A 200 -11.52 4.16 -1.10
N GLU A 201 -10.58 3.24 -0.89
CA GLU A 201 -10.88 1.84 -0.69
C GLU A 201 -10.06 1.28 0.48
N ARG A 202 -10.73 0.63 1.42
CA ARG A 202 -10.09 -0.14 2.49
C ARG A 202 -10.37 -1.61 2.26
N LEU A 203 -9.30 -2.40 2.27
CA LEU A 203 -9.38 -3.85 2.14
C LEU A 203 -9.42 -4.51 3.51
N TRP A 204 -9.99 -5.71 3.56
CA TRP A 204 -9.66 -6.64 4.64
C TRP A 204 -8.16 -6.98 4.59
N PRO A 205 -7.54 -7.38 5.71
CA PRO A 205 -6.22 -8.03 5.67
C PRO A 205 -6.20 -9.10 4.59
N ILE A 206 -5.25 -9.00 3.66
CA ILE A 206 -5.26 -9.83 2.46
C ILE A 206 -3.84 -10.28 2.12
N TYR A 207 -3.72 -11.50 1.61
CA TYR A 207 -2.53 -11.99 0.96
C TYR A 207 -2.95 -13.00 -0.11
N ASN A 208 -2.41 -12.87 -1.31
CA ASN A 208 -2.71 -13.70 -2.46
C ASN A 208 -4.22 -13.90 -2.70
N TYR A 209 -4.98 -12.79 -2.74
CA TYR A 209 -6.45 -12.77 -2.87
C TYR A 209 -7.25 -13.54 -1.79
N GLN A 210 -6.61 -13.95 -0.70
CA GLN A 210 -7.25 -14.59 0.45
C GLN A 210 -7.30 -13.62 1.63
N VAL A 211 -8.43 -13.61 2.33
CA VAL A 211 -8.65 -12.72 3.48
C VAL A 211 -8.09 -13.35 4.77
N PHE A 212 -7.24 -12.59 5.47
CA PHE A 212 -6.50 -12.98 6.67
C PHE A 212 -6.91 -12.16 7.90
N ASN A 213 -8.21 -11.97 8.07
CA ASN A 213 -8.79 -11.32 9.25
C ASN A 213 -8.28 -11.94 10.56
N GLY A 214 -8.16 -11.12 11.60
CA GLY A 214 -7.88 -11.59 12.95
C GLY A 214 -9.03 -12.41 13.55
N SER A 215 -10.24 -11.84 13.55
CA SER A 215 -11.49 -12.56 13.87
C SER A 215 -12.67 -12.02 13.06
N LEU A 216 -13.82 -12.69 13.11
CA LEU A 216 -15.04 -12.22 12.44
C LEU A 216 -15.52 -10.87 13.00
N GLU A 217 -15.44 -10.67 14.32
CA GLU A 217 -15.89 -9.45 15.00
C GLU A 217 -14.84 -8.32 14.94
N LYS A 218 -13.56 -8.69 14.95
CA LYS A 218 -12.43 -7.75 14.99
C LYS A 218 -11.41 -8.09 13.90
N PRO A 219 -11.76 -7.90 12.62
CA PRO A 219 -10.93 -8.33 11.50
C PRO A 219 -9.54 -7.69 11.46
N TYR A 220 -9.39 -6.49 12.03
CA TYR A 220 -8.14 -5.73 12.06
C TYR A 220 -7.38 -5.82 13.40
N THR A 221 -7.79 -6.70 14.31
CA THR A 221 -7.05 -7.01 15.55
C THR A 221 -6.19 -8.23 15.32
N ASN A 222 -4.87 -8.07 15.41
CA ASN A 222 -3.85 -9.06 15.08
C ASN A 222 -4.09 -9.72 13.71
N PRO A 223 -4.22 -8.91 12.63
CA PRO A 223 -4.42 -9.45 11.30
C PRO A 223 -3.21 -10.29 10.88
N ARG A 224 -3.44 -11.34 10.08
CA ARG A 224 -2.37 -12.24 9.60
C ARG A 224 -1.87 -11.87 8.19
N GLY A 225 -2.36 -10.77 7.63
CA GLY A 225 -1.92 -10.21 6.37
C GLY A 225 -1.92 -8.69 6.41
N PRO A 226 -1.19 -8.03 5.50
CA PRO A 226 -1.18 -6.57 5.41
C PRO A 226 -2.56 -5.99 5.13
N VAL A 227 -2.79 -4.77 5.61
CA VAL A 227 -4.01 -4.01 5.32
C VAL A 227 -3.70 -2.96 4.28
N HIS A 228 -4.47 -2.95 3.19
CA HIS A 228 -4.29 -2.00 2.09
C HIS A 228 -5.34 -0.89 2.19
N ILE A 229 -4.87 0.36 2.07
CA ILE A 229 -5.70 1.56 2.04
C ILE A 229 -5.37 2.35 0.77
N ILE A 230 -6.33 2.41 -0.14
CA ILE A 230 -6.30 3.33 -1.27
C ILE A 230 -6.88 4.66 -0.79
N THR A 231 -6.12 5.74 -0.94
CA THR A 231 -6.53 7.11 -0.56
C THR A 231 -6.14 8.12 -1.65
N GLY A 232 -6.47 7.82 -2.91
CA GLY A 232 -6.10 8.63 -4.07
C GLY A 232 -7.11 9.72 -4.46
N SER A 233 -8.18 9.94 -3.70
CA SER A 233 -9.25 10.89 -4.03
C SER A 233 -9.00 12.33 -3.52
N ALA A 234 -7.78 12.86 -3.68
CA ALA A 234 -7.45 14.19 -3.17
C ALA A 234 -7.89 15.37 -4.07
N GLY A 235 -8.39 15.12 -5.29
CA GLY A 235 -8.89 16.18 -6.20
C GLY A 235 -8.23 16.28 -7.58
N CYS A 236 -7.75 15.17 -8.15
CA CYS A 236 -7.16 15.16 -9.50
C CYS A 236 -8.16 15.64 -10.57
N GLU A 237 -7.67 16.31 -11.62
CA GLU A 237 -8.47 16.82 -12.75
C GLU A 237 -9.18 15.71 -13.57
N GLU A 238 -8.71 14.47 -13.44
CA GLU A 238 -9.33 13.28 -14.06
C GLU A 238 -10.61 12.83 -13.34
N LEU A 239 -10.95 13.49 -12.22
CA LEU A 239 -12.12 13.22 -11.39
C LEU A 239 -12.08 11.86 -10.68
N LEU A 240 -13.15 11.54 -9.95
CA LEU A 240 -13.26 10.33 -9.14
C LEU A 240 -13.48 9.06 -9.99
N THR A 241 -12.73 8.00 -9.68
CA THR A 241 -12.87 6.70 -10.35
C THR A 241 -14.11 5.95 -9.85
N PRO A 242 -14.98 5.41 -10.73
CA PRO A 242 -16.10 4.58 -10.33
C PRO A 242 -15.66 3.18 -9.88
N PHE A 243 -16.45 2.56 -8.99
CA PHE A 243 -16.24 1.17 -8.57
C PHE A 243 -17.05 0.18 -9.40
N VAL A 244 -16.62 -1.08 -9.44
CA VAL A 244 -17.45 -2.17 -9.97
C VAL A 244 -18.72 -2.34 -9.13
N VAL A 245 -19.82 -2.75 -9.79
CA VAL A 245 -21.14 -2.86 -9.15
C VAL A 245 -21.12 -3.78 -7.93
N LYS A 246 -20.58 -4.99 -8.08
CA LYS A 246 -20.48 -5.97 -6.99
C LYS A 246 -19.10 -5.87 -6.33
N PRO A 247 -19.01 -5.47 -5.04
CA PRO A 247 -17.73 -5.45 -4.32
C PRO A 247 -17.03 -6.80 -4.39
N ARG A 248 -15.70 -6.76 -4.49
CA ARG A 248 -14.87 -7.96 -4.35
C ARG A 248 -14.90 -8.45 -2.89
N PRO A 249 -14.81 -9.77 -2.60
CA PRO A 249 -14.90 -10.28 -1.23
C PRO A 249 -13.88 -9.72 -0.24
N TRP A 250 -12.74 -9.26 -0.76
CA TRP A 250 -11.65 -8.65 0.00
C TRP A 250 -11.78 -7.13 0.17
N SER A 251 -12.73 -6.49 -0.52
CA SER A 251 -13.02 -5.05 -0.39
C SER A 251 -13.95 -4.82 0.80
N ALA A 252 -13.44 -4.17 1.85
CA ALA A 252 -14.18 -3.97 3.09
C ALA A 252 -15.03 -2.69 3.06
N MET A 253 -14.50 -1.62 2.47
CA MET A 253 -15.19 -0.33 2.36
C MET A 253 -14.73 0.44 1.14
N ARG A 254 -15.68 1.07 0.45
CA ARG A 254 -15.46 1.86 -0.78
C ARG A 254 -16.17 3.19 -0.65
N VAL A 255 -15.48 4.29 -0.95
CA VAL A 255 -16.06 5.62 -0.96
C VAL A 255 -15.59 6.35 -2.22
N LYS A 256 -16.55 6.84 -3.00
CA LYS A 256 -16.32 7.66 -4.19
C LYS A 256 -16.63 9.12 -3.85
N GLU A 257 -15.73 9.76 -3.12
CA GLU A 257 -15.82 11.16 -2.72
C GLU A 257 -14.42 11.74 -2.51
N TYR A 258 -14.26 13.05 -2.74
CA TYR A 258 -12.99 13.71 -2.47
C TYR A 258 -12.71 13.76 -0.98
N GLY A 259 -11.44 13.54 -0.62
CA GLY A 259 -11.05 13.51 0.77
C GLY A 259 -9.64 13.00 0.99
N TYR A 260 -9.29 12.84 2.26
CA TYR A 260 -7.97 12.39 2.69
C TYR A 260 -8.05 11.50 3.92
N THR A 261 -7.06 10.63 4.08
CA THR A 261 -6.93 9.80 5.29
C THR A 261 -6.14 10.53 6.37
N ARG A 262 -6.65 10.48 7.61
CA ARG A 262 -5.93 10.85 8.83
C ARG A 262 -5.53 9.58 9.58
N MET A 263 -4.25 9.48 9.92
CA MET A 263 -3.70 8.38 10.72
C MET A 263 -3.22 8.88 12.07
N HIS A 264 -3.72 8.29 13.14
CA HIS A 264 -3.27 8.52 14.51
C HIS A 264 -2.59 7.26 15.03
N ILE A 265 -1.28 7.33 15.23
CA ILE A 265 -0.49 6.26 15.86
C ILE A 265 -0.56 6.48 17.37
N LEU A 266 -1.40 5.71 18.06
CA LEU A 266 -1.69 5.95 19.46
C LEU A 266 -0.59 5.41 20.38
N ASN A 267 -0.05 4.23 20.04
CA ASN A 267 1.04 3.57 20.75
C ASN A 267 1.56 2.39 19.91
N GLY A 268 2.41 1.54 20.49
CA GLY A 268 2.95 0.35 19.83
C GLY A 268 1.95 -0.78 19.57
N THR A 269 0.69 -0.64 19.99
CA THR A 269 -0.35 -1.65 19.78
C THR A 269 -1.58 -1.13 19.08
N HIS A 270 -1.82 0.19 18.97
CA HIS A 270 -3.02 0.74 18.31
C HIS A 270 -2.72 1.86 17.29
N ILE A 271 -3.27 1.70 16.08
CA ILE A 271 -3.41 2.76 15.07
C ILE A 271 -4.90 3.01 14.82
N HIS A 272 -5.25 4.28 14.64
CA HIS A 272 -6.58 4.73 14.29
C HIS A 272 -6.58 5.48 12.95
N LEU A 273 -7.34 4.99 11.95
CA LEU A 273 -7.50 5.68 10.65
C LEU A 273 -8.91 6.24 10.47
N GLN A 274 -8.99 7.37 9.80
CA GLN A 274 -10.22 8.03 9.40
C GLN A 274 -10.11 8.52 7.96
N GLN A 275 -11.12 8.30 7.12
CA GLN A 275 -11.26 9.02 5.84
C GLN A 275 -12.16 10.23 6.07
N VAL A 276 -11.67 11.41 5.70
CA VAL A 276 -12.33 12.70 5.91
C VAL A 276 -12.73 13.28 4.56
N SER A 277 -13.98 13.74 4.44
CA SER A 277 -14.50 14.42 3.25
C SER A 277 -13.88 15.80 3.11
N ASP A 278 -13.53 16.17 1.89
CA ASP A 278 -13.21 17.57 1.58
C ASP A 278 -14.48 18.39 1.31
N ASP A 279 -15.48 17.78 0.66
CA ASP A 279 -16.69 18.45 0.17
C ASP A 279 -17.77 18.66 1.25
N GLN A 280 -17.82 17.81 2.29
CA GLN A 280 -18.88 17.78 3.29
C GLN A 280 -18.42 18.32 4.66
N MET A 281 -17.76 19.48 4.69
CA MET A 281 -17.30 20.14 5.92
C MET A 281 -16.47 19.20 6.83
N CYS A 282 -15.53 18.44 6.26
CA CYS A 282 -14.71 17.49 7.03
C CYS A 282 -15.52 16.39 7.75
N ARG A 283 -16.70 16.01 7.23
CA ARG A 283 -17.44 14.83 7.71
C ARG A 283 -16.61 13.55 7.52
N LEU A 284 -16.72 12.62 8.47
CA LEU A 284 -16.12 11.30 8.36
C LEU A 284 -16.83 10.48 7.27
N LEU A 285 -16.08 10.08 6.26
CA LEU A 285 -16.55 9.30 5.12
C LEU A 285 -16.47 7.79 5.37
N ALA A 286 -15.46 7.37 6.13
CA ALA A 286 -15.30 5.99 6.57
C ALA A 286 -15.14 5.96 8.09
N GLY A 287 -15.81 4.98 8.72
CA GLY A 287 -15.71 4.76 10.15
C GLY A 287 -14.27 4.48 10.57
N ALA A 288 -13.95 4.91 11.79
CA ALA A 288 -12.70 4.64 12.48
C ALA A 288 -12.20 3.19 12.27
N LEU A 289 -11.05 3.02 11.62
CA LEU A 289 -10.35 1.74 11.61
C LEU A 289 -9.45 1.67 12.83
N PHE A 290 -9.64 0.66 13.67
CA PHE A 290 -8.73 0.32 14.75
C PHE A 290 -7.88 -0.89 14.35
N LEU A 291 -6.62 -0.64 14.06
CA LEU A 291 -5.61 -1.68 13.89
C LEU A 291 -4.99 -1.94 15.24
N ALA A 292 -4.97 -3.21 15.66
CA ALA A 292 -4.40 -3.61 16.94
C ALA A 292 -3.40 -4.75 16.78
N LEU A 293 -2.19 -4.63 17.36
CA LEU A 293 -1.21 -5.71 17.43
C LEU A 293 -1.10 -6.24 18.88
N PRO A 294 -0.82 -7.54 19.09
CA PRO A 294 -0.64 -8.10 20.42
C PRO A 294 0.69 -7.63 21.02
N GLU A 295 0.74 -7.40 22.34
CA GLU A 295 1.98 -7.08 23.06
C GLU A 295 3.09 -8.11 22.86
N ALA A 296 2.74 -9.36 22.49
CA ALA A 296 3.69 -10.44 22.27
C ALA A 296 4.51 -10.31 20.97
N GLN A 297 4.06 -9.55 19.96
CA GLN A 297 4.87 -9.27 18.76
C GLN A 297 6.04 -8.32 19.04
N LEU A 298 6.06 -7.64 20.20
CA LEU A 298 7.21 -6.87 20.69
C LEU A 298 8.37 -7.77 21.22
N ARG A 299 8.17 -9.09 21.32
CA ARG A 299 9.09 -10.02 22.03
C ARG A 299 9.63 -11.18 21.19
N CYS A 300 9.67 -11.07 19.87
CA CYS A 300 10.24 -12.12 19.02
C CYS A 300 11.54 -11.66 18.36
N SER A 301 12.60 -11.53 19.16
CA SER A 301 13.99 -11.65 18.66
C SER A 301 14.49 -13.04 19.03
N PRO A 302 15.08 -13.82 18.11
CA PRO A 302 15.76 -15.05 18.48
C PRO A 302 16.88 -14.72 19.47
N PRO A 303 17.09 -15.52 20.53
CA PRO A 303 18.19 -15.28 21.46
C PRO A 303 19.53 -15.34 20.70
N PRO A 304 20.49 -14.46 21.00
CA PRO A 304 21.82 -14.56 20.41
C PRO A 304 22.40 -15.92 20.78
N SER A 305 22.86 -16.67 19.77
CA SER A 305 23.52 -17.96 19.94
C SER A 305 24.71 -17.80 20.89
N ARG A 306 24.59 -18.31 22.11
CA ARG A 306 25.72 -18.41 23.03
C ARG A 306 26.63 -19.58 22.62
N PRO A 307 27.96 -19.42 22.68
CA PRO A 307 28.88 -20.49 22.38
C PRO A 307 28.83 -21.56 23.49
N ASN A 308 28.90 -22.81 23.06
CA ASN A 308 28.98 -23.99 23.93
C ASN A 308 30.11 -23.86 24.96
N SER A 309 29.79 -24.05 26.24
CA SER A 309 30.64 -24.86 27.13
C SER A 309 29.86 -25.33 28.37
N SER A 310 30.18 -26.58 28.73
CA SER A 310 29.61 -27.51 29.69
C SER A 310 29.77 -27.13 31.16
N SER A 311 28.80 -27.48 32.03
CA SER A 311 28.98 -28.47 33.13
C SER A 311 27.88 -28.43 34.21
N THR A 312 27.23 -29.59 34.42
CA THR A 312 26.75 -30.24 35.69
C THR A 312 25.82 -29.56 36.73
N THR A 313 24.64 -30.21 36.87
CA THR A 313 23.88 -30.62 38.08
C THR A 313 22.88 -29.68 38.80
N PRO A 314 21.81 -30.24 39.45
CA PRO A 314 20.45 -29.71 39.35
C PRO A 314 19.92 -29.09 40.66
N SER A 315 18.93 -28.20 40.53
CA SER A 315 18.01 -27.86 41.62
C SER A 315 16.59 -27.74 41.09
N THR A 316 15.72 -28.53 41.71
CA THR A 316 14.27 -28.66 41.52
C THR A 316 13.51 -27.41 41.94
N CYS A 317 12.53 -26.96 41.13
CA CYS A 317 11.23 -26.53 41.67
C CYS A 317 10.10 -26.55 40.63
N ALA A 318 9.08 -27.36 40.94
CA ALA A 318 7.64 -27.19 40.71
C ALA A 318 7.09 -26.80 39.32
N ARG A 319 6.75 -27.83 38.54
CA ARG A 319 5.40 -28.19 38.06
C ARG A 319 4.33 -27.08 37.99
N ALA A 320 3.98 -26.66 36.77
CA ALA A 320 2.60 -26.35 36.38
C ALA A 320 2.31 -27.09 35.06
N LEU A 321 1.32 -27.97 35.10
CA LEU A 321 0.83 -28.79 34.00
C LEU A 321 -0.34 -28.07 33.32
N HIS A 322 -0.24 -27.87 31.99
CA HIS A 322 -1.28 -28.01 30.96
C HIS A 322 -0.63 -27.52 29.64
N LYS A 323 -0.02 -28.39 28.82
CA LYS A 323 -0.63 -29.09 27.69
C LYS A 323 -1.64 -28.25 26.91
N ASP A 324 -1.15 -27.55 25.88
CA ASP A 324 -1.51 -27.85 24.50
C ASP A 324 -0.31 -27.57 23.55
N PRO A 325 0.01 -28.50 22.63
CA PRO A 325 1.09 -28.37 21.65
C PRO A 325 0.60 -27.76 20.33
N GLU A 326 1.54 -27.26 19.53
CA GLU A 326 1.41 -26.67 18.17
C GLU A 326 1.39 -25.13 18.09
N ALA A 327 2.48 -24.53 18.58
CA ALA A 327 3.02 -23.33 17.94
C ALA A 327 3.95 -23.78 16.81
N ILE A 328 3.41 -23.98 15.62
CA ILE A 328 4.22 -24.08 14.41
C ILE A 328 4.49 -22.65 13.95
N CYS A 329 5.71 -22.16 14.21
CA CYS A 329 6.31 -21.13 13.37
C CYS A 329 6.64 -21.79 12.03
N GLN A 330 5.91 -21.41 10.98
CA GLN A 330 6.37 -21.44 9.59
C GLN A 330 6.23 -20.04 9.04
#